data_AF-A0ABD5NB14-F1
#
_entry.id   AF-A0ABD5NB14-F1
#
_cell.length_a   1.000
_cell.length_b   1.000
_cell.length_c   1.000
_cell.angle_alpha   90.00
_cell.angle_beta   90.00
_cell.angle_gamma   90.00
#
_symmetry.space_group_name_H-M   'P 1'
#
loop_
_entity.id
_entity.type
_entity.pdbx_description
1 polymer ?
#
loop_
_entity_poly.entity_id
_entity_poly.type
_entity_poly.pdbx_seq_one_letter_code
_entity_poly.pdbx_strand_id
1 'polypeptide(L)'
;MTSRRAAIGVSVLVLLSVLAGVGAVAAQESPEGWEPPGQFPIEDLRQGGAQDPDAPDSARMLGNPVRGSAAWRYTPVSPLKQSTQYLDSGQLLQSDRMEFYSTAFGDAAGEYTLVLVYWNEESKRVNGTQVTYAADQSVQRITLDVEEGYATQEVELRSHYDSKKQVTAWLERDGEEVEGARWRFQHRSNPLTASPGYPINSKSDIWRWAAINIFLPGVPGILIGRRAAGHVLDRTIVGPQKGGFWWAIVLAGLLLVALAVGTWQTAAVLSRAPYVAGLFVAMFSFAAFLGFRDQEVERAEFNQKDLETVTSVSGEDSKRARHEDIQLLDIIRRDGKIYTPAPGLRPFFARYWADPAHVDETDLKTVNNTSGDVSKKYELDPQADDPLVRTPARLAFEPALTTDEEPEPVFEPEDDTESLSTPHQVVNSIAGGLGTLNLGFLGPAILGGALVYFGVKAWLGVPSIAALAGIMPAVVTGYTAHDGSLDIVEAPYHFSEARAILADERAQYDEASTFEQLQKQVAKMDMDGHERVLDVLESHWQNSSKLLDDMLGVEDPTDGDETSRERPRRPQRSREAGDD
;
A
#
# COMPACT_ATOMS: atom_id res chain seq x y z
N MET A 1 -24.48 13.68 -38.90
CA MET A 1 -23.17 14.34 -38.66
C MET A 1 -23.40 15.52 -37.72
N THR A 2 -23.29 15.31 -36.41
CA THR A 2 -23.34 16.35 -35.36
C THR A 2 -22.91 15.71 -34.02
N SER A 3 -22.82 16.51 -32.94
CA SER A 3 -22.70 16.07 -31.53
C SER A 3 -21.56 15.08 -31.14
N ARG A 4 -20.32 15.38 -31.54
CA ARG A 4 -19.12 15.03 -30.73
C ARG A 4 -18.37 16.32 -30.33
N ARG A 5 -18.76 16.94 -29.21
CA ARG A 5 -18.07 18.08 -28.54
C ARG A 5 -18.74 18.41 -27.19
N ALA A 6 -18.45 17.61 -26.16
CA ALA A 6 -18.96 17.82 -24.78
C ALA A 6 -18.03 17.15 -23.73
N ALA A 7 -16.72 17.28 -23.90
CA ALA A 7 -15.70 16.81 -22.97
C ALA A 7 -14.44 17.67 -23.10
N ILE A 8 -13.59 17.69 -22.07
CA ILE A 8 -12.49 18.67 -21.83
C ILE A 8 -13.05 20.05 -21.43
N GLY A 9 -13.05 20.37 -20.13
CA GLY A 9 -13.62 21.65 -19.65
C GLY A 9 -13.52 22.00 -18.16
N VAL A 10 -12.61 21.42 -17.37
CA VAL A 10 -12.50 21.73 -15.91
C VAL A 10 -11.05 21.97 -15.43
N SER A 11 -10.05 21.30 -16.01
CA SER A 11 -8.75 21.07 -15.34
C SER A 11 -7.67 22.17 -15.42
N VAL A 12 -8.01 23.43 -15.74
CA VAL A 12 -6.98 24.48 -16.06
C VAL A 12 -7.05 25.73 -15.18
N LEU A 13 -8.18 26.03 -14.53
CA LEU A 13 -8.45 27.37 -13.95
C LEU A 13 -8.02 27.57 -12.48
N VAL A 14 -7.01 26.82 -12.01
CA VAL A 14 -6.49 26.90 -10.61
C VAL A 14 -4.98 27.15 -10.56
N LEU A 15 -4.27 27.11 -11.70
CA LEU A 15 -2.80 27.01 -11.76
C LEU A 15 -2.11 28.28 -12.31
N LEU A 16 -2.75 29.46 -12.16
CA LEU A 16 -2.30 30.70 -12.80
C LEU A 16 -2.52 31.97 -11.96
N SER A 17 -2.29 31.88 -10.64
CA SER A 17 -2.45 33.00 -9.68
C SER A 17 -1.20 33.32 -8.85
N VAL A 18 -0.04 32.72 -9.18
CA VAL A 18 1.24 32.95 -8.47
C VAL A 18 2.33 33.39 -9.45
N LEU A 19 2.25 34.65 -9.93
CA LEU A 19 3.36 35.34 -10.62
C LEU A 19 3.14 36.88 -10.71
N ALA A 20 2.94 37.53 -9.57
CA ALA A 20 2.94 38.99 -9.45
C ALA A 20 3.41 39.41 -8.05
N GLY A 21 4.54 40.12 -7.88
CA GLY A 21 5.58 40.41 -8.87
C GLY A 21 6.87 40.87 -8.17
N VAL A 22 8.04 40.51 -8.72
CA VAL A 22 9.34 40.90 -8.14
C VAL A 22 9.73 42.28 -8.66
N GLY A 23 9.21 43.32 -7.99
CA GLY A 23 9.72 44.68 -8.13
C GLY A 23 10.99 44.86 -7.29
N ALA A 24 12.04 45.42 -7.87
CA ALA A 24 13.24 45.78 -7.11
C ALA A 24 12.92 46.98 -6.19
N VAL A 25 12.88 46.74 -4.88
CA VAL A 25 12.64 47.79 -3.89
C VAL A 25 13.97 48.49 -3.59
N ALA A 26 14.16 49.69 -4.10
CA ALA A 26 15.17 50.61 -3.59
C ALA A 26 14.75 51.07 -2.19
N ALA A 27 15.71 51.23 -1.27
CA ALA A 27 15.45 51.90 0.00
C ALA A 27 15.07 53.36 -0.27
N GLN A 28 13.96 53.82 0.28
CA GLN A 28 13.43 55.16 0.07
C GLN A 28 12.77 55.66 1.36
N GLU A 29 12.96 56.94 1.65
CA GLU A 29 12.61 57.56 2.93
C GLU A 29 11.11 57.46 3.28
N SER A 30 10.82 57.35 4.58
CA SER A 30 9.45 57.27 5.11
C SER A 30 8.61 58.46 4.64
N PRO A 31 7.42 58.26 4.05
CA PRO A 31 6.59 59.35 3.57
C PRO A 31 6.05 60.21 4.73
N GLU A 32 5.99 61.53 4.52
CA GLU A 32 5.51 62.48 5.53
C GLU A 32 4.16 62.06 6.14
N GLY A 33 4.10 62.09 7.48
CA GLY A 33 2.89 61.82 8.24
C GLY A 33 2.58 60.34 8.52
N TRP A 34 3.49 59.40 8.20
CA TRP A 34 3.35 58.00 8.62
C TRP A 34 4.62 57.43 9.27
N GLU A 35 4.45 56.93 10.49
CA GLU A 35 5.48 56.25 11.28
C GLU A 35 5.15 54.73 11.34
N PRO A 36 6.13 53.83 11.10
CA PRO A 36 5.90 52.39 11.08
C PRO A 36 5.66 51.83 12.50
N PRO A 37 4.72 50.88 12.68
CA PRO A 37 4.43 50.32 13.99
C PRO A 37 5.52 49.34 14.45
N GLY A 38 6.33 49.73 15.44
CA GLY A 38 7.39 48.88 15.99
C GLY A 38 8.29 49.61 16.98
N GLN A 39 9.32 48.91 17.49
CA GLN A 39 10.43 49.51 18.22
C GLN A 39 11.65 49.75 17.30
N PHE A 40 11.81 48.92 16.27
CA PHE A 40 12.95 48.97 15.35
C PHE A 40 12.45 49.18 13.90
N PRO A 41 13.15 49.96 13.06
CA PRO A 41 12.83 50.06 11.64
C PRO A 41 13.16 48.75 10.91
N ILE A 42 12.54 48.52 9.76
CA ILE A 42 12.76 47.27 9.01
C ILE A 42 14.16 47.21 8.39
N GLU A 43 14.77 48.37 8.13
CA GLU A 43 16.14 48.54 7.66
C GLU A 43 17.13 47.87 8.62
N ASP A 44 17.08 48.24 9.91
CA ASP A 44 17.93 47.66 10.97
C ASP A 44 17.64 46.18 11.18
N LEU A 45 16.37 45.77 11.12
CA LEU A 45 15.99 44.36 11.22
C LEU A 45 16.41 43.53 10.01
N ARG A 46 16.68 44.15 8.85
CA ARG A 46 17.19 43.47 7.65
C ARG A 46 18.71 43.32 7.63
N GLN A 47 19.45 44.13 8.38
CA GLN A 47 20.92 44.08 8.48
C GLN A 47 21.41 42.73 9.07
N GLY A 48 22.50 42.21 8.52
CA GLY A 48 23.22 41.04 9.01
C GLY A 48 24.56 41.42 9.62
N GLY A 49 25.14 40.52 10.42
CA GLY A 49 26.44 40.72 11.04
C GLY A 49 27.64 40.40 10.13
N ALA A 50 28.83 40.65 10.64
CA ALA A 50 30.09 40.41 9.94
C ALA A 50 30.44 38.91 9.97
N GLN A 51 30.33 38.26 8.81
CA GLN A 51 30.73 36.86 8.60
C GLN A 51 32.13 36.80 7.98
N ASP A 52 32.95 35.88 8.48
CA ASP A 52 34.17 35.43 7.80
C ASP A 52 33.78 34.40 6.72
N PRO A 53 34.14 34.59 5.43
CA PRO A 53 33.74 33.68 4.35
C PRO A 53 34.33 32.27 4.45
N ASP A 54 35.42 32.06 5.21
CA ASP A 54 36.00 30.74 5.44
C ASP A 54 35.40 30.05 6.70
N ALA A 55 34.47 30.71 7.41
CA ALA A 55 33.78 30.19 8.59
C ALA A 55 32.31 29.82 8.31
N PRO A 56 31.66 29.00 9.17
CA PRO A 56 30.24 28.67 9.04
C PRO A 56 29.32 29.90 9.04
N ASP A 57 28.17 29.82 8.37
CA ASP A 57 27.22 30.93 8.19
C ASP A 57 26.75 31.62 9.48
N SER A 58 26.74 30.90 10.60
CA SER A 58 26.40 31.44 11.91
C SER A 58 27.59 31.98 12.71
N ALA A 59 28.84 31.83 12.26
CA ALA A 59 30.01 32.28 13.01
C ALA A 59 30.24 33.80 12.89
N ARG A 60 30.35 34.49 14.03
CA ARG A 60 30.72 35.91 14.15
C ARG A 60 31.92 36.04 15.08
N MET A 61 32.76 37.03 14.84
CA MET A 61 33.94 37.29 15.67
C MET A 61 33.55 38.06 16.95
N LEU A 62 34.33 37.88 18.03
CA LEU A 62 34.12 38.54 19.33
C LEU A 62 35.38 39.27 19.81
N GLY A 63 35.16 40.42 20.46
CA GLY A 63 36.20 41.28 21.02
C GLY A 63 36.88 42.20 20.00
N ASN A 64 37.46 43.30 20.49
CA ASN A 64 38.29 44.21 19.70
C ASN A 64 39.61 44.48 20.47
N PRO A 65 40.76 43.96 20.03
CA PRO A 65 40.97 43.09 18.86
C PRO A 65 40.25 41.74 19.02
N VAL A 66 39.98 41.07 17.88
CA VAL A 66 39.29 39.77 17.86
C VAL A 66 40.05 38.75 18.72
N ARG A 67 39.36 38.23 19.74
CA ARG A 67 39.85 37.24 20.71
C ARG A 67 38.87 36.09 20.94
N GLY A 68 37.85 35.97 20.09
CA GLY A 68 36.90 34.88 20.12
C GLY A 68 36.00 34.83 18.90
N SER A 69 35.10 33.86 18.90
CA SER A 69 33.97 33.75 17.98
C SER A 69 32.74 33.17 18.69
N ALA A 70 31.56 33.48 18.16
CA ALA A 70 30.28 32.90 18.57
C ALA A 70 29.51 32.40 17.35
N ALA A 71 28.84 31.26 17.49
CA ALA A 71 28.09 30.62 16.43
C ALA A 71 26.80 29.97 16.94
N TRP A 72 25.71 30.18 16.20
CA TRP A 72 24.47 29.45 16.43
C TRP A 72 24.55 28.04 15.88
N ARG A 73 24.21 27.07 16.72
CA ARG A 73 23.94 25.70 16.30
C ARG A 73 22.52 25.29 16.70
N TYR A 74 21.98 24.30 16.02
CA TYR A 74 20.69 23.70 16.36
C TYR A 74 20.72 22.20 16.05
N THR A 75 19.91 21.41 16.76
CA THR A 75 19.64 20.02 16.37
C THR A 75 18.33 19.99 15.57
N PRO A 76 18.32 19.51 14.30
CA PRO A 76 17.11 19.42 13.52
C PRO A 76 16.12 18.41 14.12
N VAL A 77 14.83 18.77 14.20
CA VAL A 77 13.76 17.88 14.70
C VAL A 77 13.43 16.82 13.64
N SER A 78 14.33 15.85 13.46
CA SER A 78 14.24 14.80 12.44
C SER A 78 14.62 13.43 13.01
N PRO A 79 13.89 12.35 12.70
CA PRO A 79 14.32 11.00 13.07
C PRO A 79 15.59 10.56 12.31
N LEU A 80 15.91 11.18 11.16
CA LEU A 80 17.01 10.77 10.27
C LEU A 80 18.29 11.63 10.41
N LYS A 81 18.17 12.89 10.84
CA LYS A 81 19.31 13.78 11.10
C LYS A 81 19.36 14.09 12.60
N GLN A 82 20.40 13.62 13.29
CA GLN A 82 20.54 13.69 14.76
C GLN A 82 21.83 14.38 15.21
N SER A 83 22.61 14.93 14.29
CA SER A 83 23.79 15.77 14.58
C SER A 83 23.38 17.24 14.72
N THR A 84 23.88 17.91 15.76
CA THR A 84 23.93 19.38 15.83
C THR A 84 24.54 19.96 14.55
N GLN A 85 23.94 21.01 13.99
CA GLN A 85 24.37 21.69 12.76
C GLN A 85 24.49 23.20 13.02
N TYR A 86 25.39 23.89 12.32
CA TYR A 86 25.42 25.35 12.30
C TYR A 86 24.17 25.89 11.58
N LEU A 87 23.70 27.07 11.98
CA LEU A 87 22.51 27.73 11.43
C LEU A 87 22.86 28.49 10.13
N ASP A 88 22.23 28.15 9.00
CA ASP A 88 22.48 28.86 7.74
C ASP A 88 21.80 30.24 7.72
N SER A 89 22.33 31.19 6.94
CA SER A 89 21.76 32.54 6.86
C SER A 89 20.33 32.54 6.28
N GLY A 90 19.37 33.10 7.02
CA GLY A 90 17.95 33.12 6.63
C GLY A 90 17.21 31.78 6.73
N GLN A 91 17.83 30.72 7.27
CA GLN A 91 17.25 29.37 7.37
C GLN A 91 15.96 29.33 8.23
N LEU A 92 15.04 28.41 7.90
CA LEU A 92 13.87 28.13 8.75
C LEU A 92 14.21 27.15 9.87
N LEU A 93 14.43 27.69 11.06
CA LEU A 93 14.51 26.94 12.31
C LEU A 93 13.10 26.43 12.71
N GLN A 94 13.03 25.14 13.04
CA GLN A 94 11.81 24.42 13.47
C GLN A 94 11.92 23.86 14.90
N SER A 95 12.69 24.55 15.74
CA SER A 95 12.98 24.19 17.14
C SER A 95 12.90 25.44 18.00
N ASP A 96 12.22 25.35 19.15
CA ASP A 96 12.19 26.40 20.17
C ASP A 96 13.50 26.46 20.99
N ARG A 97 14.51 25.65 20.63
CA ARG A 97 15.82 25.57 21.29
C ARG A 97 16.95 25.64 20.27
N MET A 98 17.95 26.47 20.58
CA MET A 98 19.25 26.53 19.90
C MET A 98 20.38 26.37 20.91
N GLU A 99 21.57 26.04 20.42
CA GLU A 99 22.82 26.10 21.16
C GLU A 99 23.59 27.36 20.75
N PHE A 100 23.92 28.22 21.72
CA PHE A 100 24.95 29.23 21.54
C PHE A 100 26.31 28.56 21.78
N TYR A 101 27.13 28.44 20.73
CA TYR A 101 28.50 27.95 20.83
C TYR A 101 29.46 29.13 20.80
N SER A 102 30.40 29.19 21.74
CA SER A 102 31.40 30.25 21.80
C SER A 102 32.81 29.70 22.01
N THR A 103 33.77 30.44 21.45
CA THR A 103 35.20 30.30 21.71
C THR A 103 35.69 31.69 22.11
N ALA A 104 36.22 31.88 23.31
CA ALA A 104 36.50 33.22 23.84
C ALA A 104 37.70 33.24 24.78
N PHE A 105 38.53 34.26 24.68
CA PHE A 105 39.74 34.42 25.50
C PHE A 105 39.91 35.86 25.97
N GLY A 106 40.35 36.05 27.21
CA GLY A 106 40.51 37.36 27.85
C GLY A 106 39.24 38.21 27.71
N ASP A 107 39.39 39.41 27.16
CA ASP A 107 38.33 40.42 27.07
C ASP A 107 37.12 40.00 26.18
N ALA A 108 37.25 38.94 25.38
CA ALA A 108 36.12 38.38 24.63
C ALA A 108 35.15 37.57 25.52
N ALA A 109 35.58 37.15 26.72
CA ALA A 109 34.76 36.43 27.70
C ALA A 109 33.94 37.39 28.59
N GLY A 110 32.95 36.84 29.30
CA GLY A 110 32.07 37.53 30.25
C GLY A 110 30.59 37.49 29.89
N GLU A 111 29.77 38.28 30.60
CA GLU A 111 28.33 38.36 30.39
C GLU A 111 27.97 39.17 29.13
N TYR A 112 27.04 38.65 28.33
CA TYR A 112 26.43 39.33 27.18
C TYR A 112 24.90 39.25 27.27
N THR A 113 24.20 40.25 26.77
CA THR A 113 22.74 40.18 26.55
C THR A 113 22.47 39.86 25.08
N LEU A 114 21.99 38.66 24.80
CA LEU A 114 21.39 38.33 23.51
C LEU A 114 20.02 39.01 23.40
N VAL A 115 19.83 39.80 22.35
CA VAL A 115 18.54 40.34 21.95
C VAL A 115 18.05 39.61 20.72
N LEU A 116 16.80 39.15 20.74
CA LEU A 116 16.10 38.62 19.57
C LEU A 116 14.84 39.42 19.31
N VAL A 117 14.64 39.88 18.08
CA VAL A 117 13.41 40.50 17.61
C VAL A 117 12.73 39.57 16.61
N TYR A 118 11.53 39.12 16.96
CA TYR A 118 10.64 38.36 16.08
C TYR A 118 9.72 39.34 15.36
N TRP A 119 9.64 39.28 14.03
CA TRP A 119 8.86 40.23 13.23
C TRP A 119 8.25 39.59 11.96
N ASN A 120 7.27 40.29 11.38
CA ASN A 120 6.62 39.97 10.11
C ASN A 120 6.95 41.05 9.07
N GLU A 121 7.26 40.68 7.83
CA GLU A 121 7.41 41.66 6.74
C GLU A 121 6.03 41.95 6.12
N GLU A 122 5.53 43.17 6.32
CA GLU A 122 4.26 43.63 5.74
C GLU A 122 4.48 44.81 4.79
N SER A 123 3.48 45.15 3.98
CA SER A 123 3.50 46.34 3.13
C SER A 123 2.15 47.04 3.12
N LYS A 124 2.16 48.36 3.34
CA LYS A 124 0.97 49.21 3.39
C LYS A 124 1.08 50.29 2.32
N ARG A 125 -0.07 50.69 1.75
CA ARG A 125 -0.13 51.84 0.84
C ARG A 125 -0.39 53.12 1.63
N VAL A 126 0.51 54.08 1.52
CA VAL A 126 0.49 55.38 2.21
C VAL A 126 0.67 56.47 1.16
N ASN A 127 -0.26 57.42 1.10
CA ASN A 127 -0.25 58.55 0.15
C ASN A 127 -0.03 58.16 -1.34
N GLY A 128 -0.45 56.95 -1.71
CA GLY A 128 -0.28 56.38 -3.06
C GLY A 128 0.99 55.53 -3.25
N THR A 129 2.00 55.67 -2.40
CA THR A 129 3.23 54.87 -2.39
C THR A 129 3.04 53.57 -1.59
N GLN A 130 3.75 52.50 -1.96
CA GLN A 130 3.81 51.26 -1.18
C GLN A 130 5.05 51.30 -0.28
N VAL A 131 4.87 51.14 1.03
CA VAL A 131 5.96 51.12 2.01
C VAL A 131 5.95 49.78 2.73
N THR A 132 7.13 49.16 2.85
CA THR A 132 7.34 47.88 3.55
C THR A 132 7.80 48.16 4.97
N TYR A 133 7.32 47.40 5.96
CA TYR A 133 7.66 47.60 7.38
C TYR A 133 7.64 46.28 8.16
N ALA A 134 8.28 46.28 9.32
CA ALA A 134 8.36 45.14 10.22
C ALA A 134 7.18 45.18 11.21
N ALA A 135 6.12 44.43 10.91
CA ALA A 135 4.94 44.25 11.74
C ALA A 135 5.15 43.22 12.87
N ASP A 136 4.21 43.16 13.81
CA ASP A 136 4.16 42.20 14.92
C ASP A 136 5.49 42.03 15.69
N GLN A 137 6.21 43.13 15.92
CA GLN A 137 7.50 43.07 16.60
C GLN A 137 7.32 42.59 18.04
N SER A 138 8.03 41.52 18.40
CA SER A 138 8.17 41.10 19.80
C SER A 138 9.63 40.87 20.13
N VAL A 139 10.08 41.42 21.25
CA VAL A 139 11.47 41.32 21.72
C VAL A 139 11.57 40.21 22.76
N GLN A 140 12.73 39.54 22.78
CA GLN A 140 13.19 38.65 23.83
C GLN A 140 14.64 39.03 24.16
N ARG A 141 14.96 39.16 25.44
CA ARG A 141 16.32 39.41 25.94
C ARG A 141 16.73 38.22 26.81
N ILE A 142 17.95 37.73 26.62
CA ILE A 142 18.49 36.53 27.27
C ILE A 142 19.93 36.82 27.69
N THR A 143 20.23 36.69 28.97
CA THR A 143 21.63 36.76 29.45
C THR A 143 22.37 35.49 29.04
N LEU A 144 23.49 35.67 28.36
CA LEU A 144 24.45 34.62 28.02
C LEU A 144 25.72 34.82 28.87
N ASP A 145 26.30 33.71 29.33
CA ASP A 145 27.60 33.73 30.01
C ASP A 145 28.64 33.07 29.10
N VAL A 146 29.66 33.83 28.72
CA VAL A 146 30.68 33.41 27.76
C VAL A 146 31.96 33.12 28.55
N GLU A 147 32.07 31.88 29.01
CA GLU A 147 33.26 31.36 29.71
C GLU A 147 34.52 31.46 28.83
N GLU A 148 35.69 31.56 29.46
CA GLU A 148 36.98 31.51 28.77
C GLU A 148 37.29 30.07 28.30
N GLY A 149 37.69 29.92 27.04
CA GLY A 149 37.89 28.65 26.37
C GLY A 149 36.78 28.33 25.38
N TYR A 150 36.12 27.18 25.56
CA TYR A 150 35.08 26.64 24.69
C TYR A 150 33.79 26.40 25.50
N ALA A 151 32.75 27.19 25.25
CA ALA A 151 31.47 27.07 25.97
C ALA A 151 30.32 26.65 25.03
N THR A 152 29.24 26.15 25.61
CA THR A 152 27.98 25.89 24.90
C THR A 152 26.81 26.10 25.85
N GLN A 153 25.91 27.01 25.51
CA GLN A 153 24.73 27.35 26.32
C GLN A 153 23.45 27.05 25.53
N GLU A 154 22.46 26.39 26.16
CA GLU A 154 21.15 26.19 25.55
C GLU A 154 20.31 27.47 25.66
N VAL A 155 19.64 27.85 24.58
CA VAL A 155 18.89 29.11 24.46
C VAL A 155 17.48 28.80 23.99
N GLU A 156 16.49 29.08 24.85
CA GLU A 156 15.07 28.88 24.56
C GLU A 156 14.47 30.10 23.86
N LEU A 157 13.81 29.86 22.72
CA LEU A 157 13.15 30.85 21.88
C LEU A 157 11.67 30.96 22.24
N ARG A 158 11.09 32.16 22.09
CA ARG A 158 9.63 32.33 22.16
C ARG A 158 8.95 31.47 21.08
N SER A 159 8.03 30.60 21.50
CA SER A 159 7.28 29.76 20.58
C SER A 159 6.34 30.57 19.67
N HIS A 160 6.29 30.19 18.39
CA HIS A 160 5.45 30.74 17.34
C HIS A 160 4.89 29.58 16.49
N TYR A 161 3.71 29.05 16.85
CA TYR A 161 3.13 27.87 16.19
C TYR A 161 2.34 28.22 14.92
N ASP A 162 1.52 29.27 14.96
CA ASP A 162 0.55 29.59 13.90
C ASP A 162 1.16 30.27 12.68
N SER A 163 2.17 31.12 12.89
CA SER A 163 2.84 31.90 11.84
C SER A 163 4.36 31.72 11.86
N LYS A 164 4.99 31.98 10.72
CA LYS A 164 6.46 31.98 10.55
C LYS A 164 6.96 33.41 10.73
N LYS A 165 7.85 33.65 11.69
CA LYS A 165 8.47 34.96 11.91
C LYS A 165 9.84 35.04 11.23
N GLN A 166 10.22 36.23 10.80
CA GLN A 166 11.64 36.58 10.66
C GLN A 166 12.21 36.80 12.06
N VAL A 167 13.47 36.43 12.28
CA VAL A 167 14.19 36.68 13.53
C VAL A 167 15.49 37.38 13.21
N THR A 168 15.69 38.52 13.84
CA THR A 168 16.97 39.25 13.83
C THR A 168 17.49 39.26 15.24
N ALA A 169 18.75 38.85 15.44
CA ALA A 169 19.34 38.70 16.76
C ALA A 169 20.74 39.31 16.81
N TRP A 170 21.12 39.90 17.94
CA TRP A 170 22.44 40.48 18.17
C TRP A 170 22.88 40.32 19.62
N LEU A 171 24.19 40.43 19.87
CA LEU A 171 24.72 40.56 21.23
C LEU A 171 24.82 42.04 21.61
N GLU A 172 24.44 42.34 22.85
CA GLU A 172 24.79 43.58 23.55
C GLU A 172 25.75 43.26 24.69
N ARG A 173 26.67 44.19 24.98
CA ARG A 173 27.55 44.14 26.15
C ARG A 173 27.55 45.52 26.81
N ASP A 174 27.37 45.56 28.13
CA ASP A 174 27.26 46.79 28.94
C ASP A 174 26.17 47.80 28.45
N GLY A 175 25.27 47.36 27.56
CA GLY A 175 24.20 48.15 26.95
C GLY A 175 24.44 48.57 25.49
N GLU A 176 25.62 48.29 24.91
CA GLU A 176 25.98 48.63 23.53
C GLU A 176 26.00 47.38 22.63
N GLU A 177 25.61 47.51 21.35
CA GLU A 177 25.65 46.39 20.40
C GLU A 177 27.10 46.00 20.05
N VAL A 178 27.39 44.71 20.12
CA VAL A 178 28.72 44.16 19.78
C VAL A 178 28.88 44.15 18.26
N GLU A 179 29.80 44.98 17.75
CA GLU A 179 30.00 45.20 16.32
C GLU A 179 30.13 43.87 15.54
N GLY A 180 29.27 43.69 14.54
CA GLY A 180 29.26 42.51 13.68
C GLY A 180 28.64 41.24 14.29
N ALA A 181 28.36 41.18 15.59
CA ALA A 181 27.78 40.00 16.25
C ALA A 181 26.24 39.89 16.06
N ARG A 182 25.80 39.88 14.80
CA ARG A 182 24.39 39.94 14.38
C ARG A 182 24.03 38.79 13.42
N TRP A 183 22.83 38.25 13.59
CA TRP A 183 22.31 37.10 12.85
C TRP A 183 20.89 37.34 12.37
N ARG A 184 20.52 36.65 11.28
CA ARG A 184 19.18 36.68 10.73
C ARG A 184 18.76 35.29 10.27
N PHE A 185 17.63 34.82 10.78
CA PHE A 185 17.05 33.52 10.45
C PHE A 185 15.52 33.62 10.47
N GLN A 186 14.84 32.50 10.29
CA GLN A 186 13.37 32.43 10.28
C GLN A 186 12.95 31.39 11.32
N HIS A 187 11.95 31.70 12.14
CA HIS A 187 11.51 30.81 13.21
C HIS A 187 10.03 30.42 13.03
N ARG A 188 9.74 29.12 13.18
CA ARG A 188 8.39 28.61 13.42
C ARG A 188 8.43 27.31 14.21
N SER A 189 7.83 27.31 15.39
CA SER A 189 7.80 26.18 16.32
C SER A 189 7.14 24.95 15.71
N ASN A 190 7.70 23.78 15.99
CA ASN A 190 7.13 22.50 15.55
C ASN A 190 5.82 22.23 16.32
N PRO A 191 4.67 22.00 15.66
CA PRO A 191 3.41 21.72 16.35
C PRO A 191 3.42 20.54 17.34
N LEU A 192 4.44 19.67 17.30
CA LEU A 192 4.63 18.62 18.32
C LEU A 192 5.16 19.15 19.66
N THR A 193 5.92 20.26 19.72
CA THR A 193 6.34 20.83 21.01
C THR A 193 5.20 21.53 21.75
N ALA A 194 4.12 21.90 21.04
CA ALA A 194 2.87 22.37 21.63
C ALA A 194 2.03 21.26 22.32
N SER A 195 2.39 19.97 22.17
CA SER A 195 1.62 18.83 22.69
C SER A 195 1.57 18.86 24.23
N PRO A 196 0.41 19.15 24.87
CA PRO A 196 0.36 19.55 26.30
C PRO A 196 0.85 18.52 27.33
N GLY A 197 1.09 17.26 26.92
CA GLY A 197 1.61 16.22 27.81
C GLY A 197 3.14 16.04 27.81
N TYR A 198 3.85 16.41 26.74
CA TYR A 198 5.26 16.05 26.55
C TYR A 198 6.00 17.05 25.63
N PRO A 199 6.92 17.88 26.16
CA PRO A 199 7.85 18.64 25.32
C PRO A 199 8.84 17.67 24.66
N ILE A 200 8.80 17.55 23.33
CA ILE A 200 9.60 16.60 22.57
C ILE A 200 10.99 17.21 22.30
N ASN A 201 11.84 17.20 23.32
CA ASN A 201 13.16 17.85 23.31
C ASN A 201 14.31 16.89 22.98
N SER A 202 14.12 15.58 23.14
CA SER A 202 15.16 14.57 22.89
C SER A 202 14.68 13.35 22.08
N LYS A 203 15.63 12.56 21.57
CA LYS A 203 15.39 11.25 20.95
C LYS A 203 14.59 10.32 21.87
N SER A 204 14.87 10.32 23.17
CA SER A 204 14.13 9.59 24.20
C SER A 204 12.68 10.05 24.30
N ASP A 205 12.41 11.36 24.19
CA ASP A 205 11.07 11.90 24.26
C ASP A 205 10.25 11.57 23.01
N ILE A 206 10.86 11.54 21.82
CA ILE A 206 10.21 11.05 20.59
C ILE A 206 9.74 9.59 20.80
N TRP A 207 10.61 8.71 21.28
CA TRP A 207 10.26 7.29 21.50
C TRP A 207 9.26 7.08 22.65
N ARG A 208 9.36 7.85 23.74
CA ARG A 208 8.41 7.83 24.86
C ARG A 208 7.04 8.35 24.44
N TRP A 209 7.00 9.46 23.71
CA TRP A 209 5.78 10.01 23.11
C TRP A 209 5.17 8.99 22.15
N ALA A 210 5.98 8.35 21.28
CA ALA A 210 5.50 7.32 20.36
C ALA A 210 4.96 6.09 21.10
N ALA A 211 5.59 5.63 22.19
CA ALA A 211 5.08 4.50 22.96
C ALA A 211 3.69 4.79 23.58
N ILE A 212 3.51 6.00 24.11
CA ILE A 212 2.27 6.42 24.77
C ILE A 212 1.15 6.76 23.76
N ASN A 213 1.49 7.30 22.59
CA ASN A 213 0.50 7.79 21.61
C ASN A 213 0.29 6.87 20.40
N ILE A 214 1.23 5.97 20.09
CA ILE A 214 1.13 5.01 18.98
C ILE A 214 0.86 3.60 19.51
N PHE A 215 1.71 3.06 20.39
CA PHE A 215 1.56 1.67 20.84
C PHE A 215 0.40 1.47 21.82
N LEU A 216 0.20 2.38 22.79
CA LEU A 216 -0.90 2.24 23.76
C LEU A 216 -2.30 2.33 23.09
N PRO A 217 -2.61 3.27 22.17
CA PRO A 217 -3.85 3.26 21.39
C PRO A 217 -3.84 2.20 20.29
N GLY A 218 -2.67 1.69 19.91
CA GLY A 218 -2.51 0.57 19.00
C GLY A 218 -3.12 -0.73 19.52
N VAL A 219 -3.09 -1.00 20.83
CA VAL A 219 -3.69 -2.20 21.43
C VAL A 219 -5.20 -2.32 21.17
N PRO A 220 -6.06 -1.33 21.52
CA PRO A 220 -7.48 -1.38 21.12
C PRO A 220 -7.63 -1.27 19.60
N GLY A 221 -6.71 -0.60 18.89
CA GLY A 221 -6.66 -0.60 17.42
C GLY A 221 -6.58 -2.01 16.82
N ILE A 222 -5.70 -2.88 17.33
CA ILE A 222 -5.57 -4.28 16.91
C ILE A 222 -6.90 -5.04 17.11
N LEU A 223 -7.55 -4.84 18.26
CA LEU A 223 -8.82 -5.49 18.58
C LEU A 223 -9.97 -5.02 17.67
N ILE A 224 -10.05 -3.72 17.39
CA ILE A 224 -11.01 -3.13 16.45
C ILE A 224 -10.75 -3.65 15.03
N GLY A 225 -9.49 -3.62 14.57
CA GLY A 225 -9.10 -4.11 13.24
C GLY A 225 -9.41 -5.59 13.05
N ARG A 226 -9.14 -6.42 14.07
CA ARG A 226 -9.52 -7.84 14.09
C ARG A 226 -11.04 -8.04 14.02
N ARG A 227 -11.81 -7.28 14.82
CA ARG A 227 -13.28 -7.40 14.84
C ARG A 227 -13.92 -6.93 13.53
N ALA A 228 -13.40 -5.86 12.94
CA ALA A 228 -13.82 -5.37 11.63
C ALA A 228 -13.47 -6.36 10.51
N ALA A 229 -12.27 -6.95 10.53
CA ALA A 229 -11.87 -7.98 9.57
C ALA A 229 -12.75 -9.23 9.69
N GLY A 230 -13.07 -9.66 10.92
CA GLY A 230 -14.04 -10.74 11.17
C GLY A 230 -15.40 -10.44 10.56
N HIS A 231 -16.02 -9.30 10.93
CA HIS A 231 -17.32 -8.87 10.41
C HIS A 231 -17.37 -8.78 8.87
N VAL A 232 -16.30 -8.27 8.24
CA VAL A 232 -16.21 -8.22 6.78
C VAL A 232 -16.09 -9.64 6.20
N LEU A 233 -15.23 -10.50 6.73
CA LEU A 233 -15.07 -11.90 6.26
C LEU A 233 -16.30 -12.78 6.52
N ASP A 234 -17.11 -12.45 7.52
CA ASP A 234 -18.37 -13.13 7.79
C ASP A 234 -19.44 -12.78 6.75
N ARG A 235 -19.38 -11.59 6.13
CA ARG A 235 -20.24 -11.20 5.01
C ARG A 235 -19.64 -11.56 3.64
N THR A 236 -18.35 -11.33 3.41
CA THR A 236 -17.67 -11.58 2.12
C THR A 236 -17.28 -13.04 1.89
N ILE A 237 -17.53 -13.91 2.87
CA ILE A 237 -17.18 -15.34 2.98
C ILE A 237 -15.67 -15.61 3.04
N VAL A 238 -14.87 -14.98 2.19
CA VAL A 238 -13.40 -15.05 2.12
C VAL A 238 -12.80 -13.69 1.82
N GLY A 239 -11.50 -13.55 2.12
CA GLY A 239 -10.71 -12.36 1.84
C GLY A 239 -10.50 -12.11 0.34
N PRO A 240 -9.63 -11.15 -0.01
CA PRO A 240 -9.34 -10.82 -1.40
C PRO A 240 -8.43 -11.84 -2.11
N GLN A 241 -8.10 -12.98 -1.48
CA GLN A 241 -7.22 -14.01 -2.02
C GLN A 241 -5.89 -13.38 -2.48
N LYS A 242 -5.21 -12.74 -1.52
CA LYS A 242 -3.93 -12.04 -1.72
C LYS A 242 -2.90 -12.53 -0.72
N GLY A 243 -1.94 -13.33 -1.22
CA GLY A 243 -0.83 -13.86 -0.43
C GLY A 243 -0.05 -12.75 0.29
N GLY A 244 0.49 -13.08 1.47
CA GLY A 244 1.01 -12.12 2.44
C GLY A 244 2.06 -11.13 1.92
N PHE A 245 2.79 -11.46 0.85
CA PHE A 245 3.71 -10.52 0.19
C PHE A 245 3.00 -9.29 -0.42
N TRP A 246 1.81 -9.45 -0.98
CA TRP A 246 1.02 -8.32 -1.50
C TRP A 246 0.56 -7.40 -0.37
N TRP A 247 0.09 -7.99 0.75
CA TRP A 247 -0.23 -7.23 1.95
C TRP A 247 1.01 -6.54 2.54
N ALA A 248 2.18 -7.20 2.57
CA ALA A 248 3.42 -6.59 3.02
C ALA A 248 3.81 -5.36 2.18
N ILE A 249 3.59 -5.37 0.85
CA ILE A 249 3.77 -4.19 -0.01
C ILE A 249 2.78 -3.08 0.36
N VAL A 250 1.49 -3.38 0.55
CA VAL A 250 0.48 -2.38 0.95
C VAL A 250 0.82 -1.77 2.31
N LEU A 251 1.23 -2.58 3.28
CA LEU A 251 1.60 -2.14 4.62
C LEU A 251 2.90 -1.33 4.62
N ALA A 252 3.89 -1.71 3.80
CA ALA A 252 5.10 -0.90 3.58
C ALA A 252 4.80 0.42 2.86
N GLY A 253 3.84 0.44 1.92
CA GLY A 253 3.35 1.64 1.26
C GLY A 253 2.62 2.58 2.24
N LEU A 254 1.74 2.06 3.09
CA LEU A 254 1.08 2.82 4.16
C LEU A 254 2.09 3.37 5.17
N LEU A 255 3.12 2.61 5.53
CA LEU A 255 4.22 3.06 6.38
C LEU A 255 5.04 4.16 5.71
N LEU A 256 5.38 4.01 4.42
CA LEU A 256 6.06 5.04 3.64
C LEU A 256 5.22 6.32 3.52
N VAL A 257 3.91 6.23 3.35
CA VAL A 257 3.01 7.39 3.38
C VAL A 257 3.01 8.04 4.76
N ALA A 258 2.92 7.27 5.85
CA ALA A 258 2.99 7.82 7.21
C ALA A 258 4.34 8.50 7.50
N LEU A 259 5.46 7.96 6.98
CA LEU A 259 6.80 8.53 7.09
C LEU A 259 7.01 9.76 6.19
N ALA A 260 6.42 9.79 4.99
CA ALA A 260 6.51 10.91 4.05
C ALA A 260 5.64 12.10 4.50
N VAL A 261 4.42 11.84 4.98
CA VAL A 261 3.56 12.82 5.67
C VAL A 261 4.19 13.22 7.02
N GLY A 262 5.16 12.43 7.52
CA GLY A 262 6.02 12.67 8.67
C GLY A 262 6.64 14.07 8.75
N THR A 263 6.84 14.75 7.62
CA THR A 263 7.24 16.17 7.60
C THR A 263 6.04 17.09 7.85
N TRP A 264 5.99 17.69 9.05
CA TRP A 264 5.04 18.73 9.51
C TRP A 264 3.54 18.36 9.54
N GLN A 265 2.99 17.74 8.50
CA GLN A 265 1.56 17.40 8.44
C GLN A 265 1.23 16.32 9.49
N THR A 266 2.04 15.26 9.59
CA THR A 266 1.97 14.29 10.70
C THR A 266 2.16 14.96 12.06
N ALA A 267 3.04 15.96 12.18
CA ALA A 267 3.25 16.69 13.44
C ALA A 267 2.00 17.48 13.89
N ALA A 268 1.32 18.16 12.95
CA ALA A 268 0.09 18.90 13.21
C ALA A 268 -1.14 17.99 13.43
N VAL A 269 -1.18 16.83 12.76
CA VAL A 269 -2.20 15.79 12.99
C VAL A 269 -2.04 15.18 14.38
N LEU A 270 -0.83 14.76 14.75
CA LEU A 270 -0.59 14.03 15.99
C LEU A 270 -0.63 14.93 17.24
N SER A 271 -0.37 16.23 17.14
CA SER A 271 -0.55 17.15 18.27
C SER A 271 -2.02 17.51 18.53
N ARG A 272 -2.90 17.37 17.53
CA ARG A 272 -4.36 17.56 17.67
C ARG A 272 -5.13 16.27 17.96
N ALA A 273 -4.67 15.16 17.39
CA ALA A 273 -5.36 13.88 17.39
C ALA A 273 -4.36 12.70 17.47
N PRO A 274 -3.63 12.52 18.60
CA PRO A 274 -2.60 11.47 18.73
C PRO A 274 -3.14 10.05 18.47
N TYR A 275 -4.41 9.81 18.81
CA TYR A 275 -5.12 8.54 18.58
C TYR A 275 -5.32 8.18 17.09
N VAL A 276 -5.05 9.08 16.14
CA VAL A 276 -4.94 8.74 14.71
C VAL A 276 -3.87 7.67 14.48
N ALA A 277 -2.82 7.62 15.29
CA ALA A 277 -1.84 6.53 15.24
C ALA A 277 -2.45 5.16 15.62
N GLY A 278 -3.38 5.12 16.57
CA GLY A 278 -4.19 3.94 16.88
C GLY A 278 -5.10 3.51 15.72
N LEU A 279 -5.63 4.47 14.96
CA LEU A 279 -6.39 4.20 13.73
C LEU A 279 -5.50 3.60 12.62
N PHE A 280 -4.26 4.09 12.46
CA PHE A 280 -3.28 3.47 11.56
C PHE A 280 -2.97 2.02 11.96
N VAL A 281 -2.77 1.74 13.25
CA VAL A 281 -2.57 0.36 13.75
C VAL A 281 -3.84 -0.49 13.56
N ALA A 282 -5.04 0.08 13.70
CA ALA A 282 -6.29 -0.62 13.41
C ALA A 282 -6.42 -0.99 11.93
N MET A 283 -6.09 -0.07 11.01
CA MET A 283 -6.08 -0.30 9.57
C MET A 283 -5.02 -1.33 9.16
N PHE A 284 -3.82 -1.26 9.73
CA PHE A 284 -2.75 -2.26 9.55
C PHE A 284 -3.23 -3.65 10.00
N SER A 285 -3.86 -3.71 11.18
CA SER A 285 -4.35 -4.97 11.76
C SER A 285 -5.51 -5.55 10.95
N PHE A 286 -6.45 -4.72 10.49
CA PHE A 286 -7.54 -5.10 9.60
C PHE A 286 -6.99 -5.75 8.32
N ALA A 287 -6.06 -5.07 7.63
CA ALA A 287 -5.40 -5.58 6.44
C ALA A 287 -4.67 -6.92 6.68
N ALA A 288 -3.94 -7.04 7.79
CA ALA A 288 -3.27 -8.30 8.16
C ALA A 288 -4.27 -9.44 8.44
N PHE A 289 -5.33 -9.19 9.22
CA PHE A 289 -6.35 -10.19 9.53
C PHE A 289 -7.20 -10.62 8.32
N LEU A 290 -7.35 -9.77 7.31
CA LEU A 290 -7.93 -10.19 6.02
C LEU A 290 -7.01 -11.19 5.29
N GLY A 291 -5.70 -10.95 5.25
CA GLY A 291 -4.75 -11.84 4.57
C GLY A 291 -4.53 -13.20 5.24
N PHE A 292 -4.72 -13.31 6.56
CA PHE A 292 -4.49 -14.56 7.28
C PHE A 292 -5.61 -15.61 7.15
N ARG A 293 -6.82 -15.25 6.70
CA ARG A 293 -7.96 -16.19 6.56
C ARG A 293 -8.23 -16.66 5.13
N ASP A 294 -7.38 -16.31 4.16
CA ASP A 294 -7.43 -16.86 2.79
C ASP A 294 -7.01 -18.36 2.71
N GLN A 295 -6.94 -19.09 3.84
CA GLN A 295 -6.48 -20.50 3.93
C GLN A 295 -7.61 -21.54 3.99
N GLU A 296 -8.86 -21.14 4.19
CA GLU A 296 -10.04 -22.03 4.29
C GLU A 296 -10.67 -22.32 2.90
N VAL A 297 -9.85 -22.42 1.85
CA VAL A 297 -10.28 -22.52 0.44
C VAL A 297 -10.01 -23.91 -0.13
N GLU A 298 -11.08 -24.60 -0.53
CA GLU A 298 -11.01 -25.86 -1.28
C GLU A 298 -10.94 -25.59 -2.80
N ARG A 299 -10.61 -26.62 -3.61
CA ARG A 299 -10.67 -26.54 -5.07
C ARG A 299 -11.64 -27.58 -5.63
N ALA A 300 -12.43 -27.16 -6.61
CA ALA A 300 -13.28 -28.00 -7.42
C ALA A 300 -12.76 -28.05 -8.86
N GLU A 301 -12.89 -29.22 -9.48
CA GLU A 301 -12.60 -29.45 -10.88
C GLU A 301 -13.91 -29.51 -11.68
N PHE A 302 -14.07 -28.60 -12.64
CA PHE A 302 -15.15 -28.63 -13.62
C PHE A 302 -14.57 -29.17 -14.92
N ASN A 303 -15.13 -30.28 -15.42
CA ASN A 303 -14.52 -31.09 -16.47
C ASN A 303 -15.51 -31.27 -17.63
N GLN A 304 -15.21 -30.68 -18.79
CA GLN A 304 -15.93 -30.91 -20.05
C GLN A 304 -15.13 -31.86 -20.93
N LYS A 305 -15.78 -32.85 -21.53
CA LYS A 305 -15.11 -33.89 -22.32
C LYS A 305 -15.39 -33.68 -23.80
N ASP A 306 -14.34 -33.62 -24.62
CA ASP A 306 -14.51 -33.68 -26.08
C ASP A 306 -14.71 -35.15 -26.50
N LEU A 307 -15.85 -35.42 -27.14
CA LEU A 307 -16.34 -36.76 -27.44
C LEU A 307 -16.28 -37.09 -28.93
N GLU A 308 -15.10 -37.51 -29.38
CA GLU A 308 -14.97 -38.19 -30.67
C GLU A 308 -15.79 -39.50 -30.66
N THR A 309 -16.55 -39.73 -31.73
CA THR A 309 -17.14 -41.05 -32.00
C THR A 309 -16.08 -41.90 -32.67
N VAL A 310 -15.77 -43.06 -32.08
CA VAL A 310 -14.73 -43.98 -32.54
C VAL A 310 -15.34 -45.36 -32.64
N THR A 311 -15.39 -45.92 -33.85
CA THR A 311 -15.85 -47.30 -34.05
C THR A 311 -14.94 -48.25 -33.28
N SER A 312 -15.54 -49.05 -32.39
CA SER A 312 -14.84 -49.99 -31.54
C SER A 312 -14.40 -51.25 -32.29
N VAL A 313 -13.60 -52.11 -31.66
CA VAL A 313 -13.07 -53.32 -32.29
C VAL A 313 -14.17 -54.37 -32.59
N SER A 314 -15.34 -54.28 -31.95
CA SER A 314 -16.52 -55.09 -32.30
C SER A 314 -17.27 -54.58 -33.54
N GLY A 315 -16.94 -53.38 -34.06
CA GLY A 315 -17.64 -52.73 -35.15
C GLY A 315 -18.81 -51.83 -34.72
N GLU A 316 -19.04 -51.66 -33.41
CA GLU A 316 -20.05 -50.76 -32.86
C GLU A 316 -19.46 -49.37 -32.54
N ASP A 317 -20.19 -48.30 -32.82
CA ASP A 317 -19.72 -46.93 -32.57
C ASP A 317 -19.77 -46.58 -31.07
N SER A 318 -18.60 -46.31 -30.47
CA SER A 318 -18.50 -45.88 -29.07
C SER A 318 -17.97 -44.45 -28.95
N LYS A 319 -18.45 -43.72 -27.94
CA LYS A 319 -17.99 -42.35 -27.66
C LYS A 319 -16.73 -42.42 -26.81
N ARG A 320 -15.62 -41.87 -27.29
CA ARG A 320 -14.33 -41.90 -26.59
C ARG A 320 -13.84 -40.49 -26.30
N ALA A 321 -13.84 -40.12 -25.02
CA ALA A 321 -13.16 -38.91 -24.58
C ALA A 321 -11.66 -39.00 -24.91
N ARG A 322 -11.18 -38.08 -25.76
CA ARG A 322 -9.75 -37.93 -26.12
C ARG A 322 -9.14 -36.67 -25.50
N HIS A 323 -9.95 -35.64 -25.27
CA HIS A 323 -9.57 -34.40 -24.60
C HIS A 323 -10.56 -34.12 -23.45
N GLU A 324 -10.07 -33.56 -22.35
CA GLU A 324 -10.90 -33.01 -21.27
C GLU A 324 -10.44 -31.56 -21.07
N ASP A 325 -11.34 -30.58 -21.21
CA ASP A 325 -11.11 -29.23 -20.68
C ASP A 325 -11.36 -29.25 -19.17
N ILE A 326 -10.45 -28.62 -18.42
CA ILE A 326 -10.37 -28.73 -16.97
C ILE A 326 -10.25 -27.34 -16.36
N GLN A 327 -11.38 -26.86 -15.84
CA GLN A 327 -11.49 -25.56 -15.21
C GLN A 327 -11.48 -25.72 -13.68
N LEU A 328 -10.39 -25.28 -13.05
CA LEU A 328 -10.23 -25.31 -11.61
C LEU A 328 -10.81 -24.04 -10.97
N LEU A 329 -11.79 -24.20 -10.08
CA LEU A 329 -12.39 -23.11 -9.32
C LEU A 329 -12.18 -23.29 -7.82
N ASP A 330 -11.77 -22.21 -7.16
CA ASP A 330 -11.76 -22.11 -5.70
C ASP A 330 -13.21 -22.17 -5.18
N ILE A 331 -13.50 -23.13 -4.30
CA ILE A 331 -14.80 -23.33 -3.66
C ILE A 331 -14.70 -23.21 -2.13
N ILE A 332 -15.77 -22.71 -1.52
CA ILE A 332 -15.88 -22.56 -0.06
C ILE A 332 -17.26 -22.99 0.39
N ARG A 333 -17.31 -23.87 1.39
CA ARG A 333 -18.55 -24.42 1.96
C ARG A 333 -18.93 -23.65 3.21
N ARG A 334 -20.09 -22.99 3.21
CA ARG A 334 -20.57 -22.22 4.36
C ARG A 334 -22.09 -22.33 4.45
N ASP A 335 -22.59 -22.63 5.65
CA ASP A 335 -24.02 -22.73 5.98
C ASP A 335 -24.83 -23.64 5.03
N GLY A 336 -24.20 -24.75 4.60
CA GLY A 336 -24.80 -25.74 3.71
C GLY A 336 -24.71 -25.42 2.20
N LYS A 337 -24.31 -24.21 1.82
CA LYS A 337 -24.08 -23.81 0.42
C LYS A 337 -22.60 -23.90 0.02
N ILE A 338 -22.33 -24.06 -1.27
CA ILE A 338 -20.99 -23.92 -1.85
C ILE A 338 -20.92 -22.64 -2.68
N TYR A 339 -19.90 -21.83 -2.41
CA TYR A 339 -19.65 -20.55 -3.08
C TYR A 339 -18.37 -20.62 -3.90
N THR A 340 -18.36 -19.95 -5.07
CA THR A 340 -17.18 -19.80 -5.94
C THR A 340 -16.71 -18.33 -5.97
N PRO A 341 -16.22 -17.76 -4.84
CA PRO A 341 -15.79 -16.38 -4.78
C PRO A 341 -14.62 -16.09 -5.74
N ALA A 342 -14.64 -14.93 -6.38
CA ALA A 342 -13.56 -14.51 -7.27
C ALA A 342 -12.43 -13.78 -6.50
N PRO A 343 -11.15 -13.98 -6.88
CA PRO A 343 -10.02 -13.32 -6.25
C PRO A 343 -9.94 -11.83 -6.60
N GLY A 344 -9.34 -11.04 -5.71
CA GLY A 344 -9.09 -9.61 -5.91
C GLY A 344 -9.99 -8.67 -5.10
N LEU A 345 -9.54 -7.42 -4.98
CA LEU A 345 -10.18 -6.40 -4.14
C LEU A 345 -11.59 -6.02 -4.62
N ARG A 346 -11.80 -5.87 -5.93
CA ARG A 346 -13.12 -5.46 -6.47
C ARG A 346 -14.21 -6.51 -6.19
N PRO A 347 -14.02 -7.82 -6.49
CA PRO A 347 -14.97 -8.84 -6.06
C PRO A 347 -15.08 -8.99 -4.54
N PHE A 348 -13.98 -8.86 -3.81
CA PHE A 348 -14.00 -8.91 -2.34
C PHE A 348 -14.91 -7.83 -1.72
N PHE A 349 -14.77 -6.57 -2.14
CA PHE A 349 -15.63 -5.51 -1.65
C PHE A 349 -17.06 -5.61 -2.20
N ALA A 350 -17.27 -6.12 -3.43
CA ALA A 350 -18.63 -6.41 -3.93
C ALA A 350 -19.39 -7.35 -2.98
N ARG A 351 -18.73 -8.43 -2.54
CA ARG A 351 -19.29 -9.45 -1.63
C ARG A 351 -19.69 -8.93 -0.23
N TYR A 352 -19.46 -7.65 0.09
CA TYR A 352 -19.94 -7.06 1.34
C TYR A 352 -21.41 -6.60 1.24
N TRP A 353 -21.82 -6.17 0.04
CA TRP A 353 -23.18 -5.70 -0.23
C TRP A 353 -24.00 -6.72 -1.04
N ALA A 354 -23.40 -7.26 -2.11
CA ALA A 354 -23.96 -8.27 -2.99
C ALA A 354 -23.53 -9.69 -2.57
N ASP A 355 -24.27 -10.71 -2.96
CA ASP A 355 -23.96 -12.11 -2.63
C ASP A 355 -23.01 -12.75 -3.68
N PRO A 356 -22.08 -13.64 -3.24
CA PRO A 356 -21.21 -14.37 -4.15
C PRO A 356 -21.93 -15.39 -5.02
N ALA A 357 -21.36 -15.62 -6.21
CA ALA A 357 -21.69 -16.75 -7.07
C ALA A 357 -21.63 -18.06 -6.28
N HIS A 358 -22.70 -18.86 -6.38
CA HIS A 358 -22.89 -20.08 -5.61
C HIS A 358 -23.40 -21.22 -6.49
N VAL A 359 -23.09 -22.44 -6.08
CA VAL A 359 -23.62 -23.68 -6.64
C VAL A 359 -24.85 -24.04 -5.80
N ASP A 360 -25.99 -24.26 -6.43
CA ASP A 360 -27.06 -25.03 -5.79
C ASP A 360 -26.81 -26.52 -6.04
N GLU A 361 -26.53 -27.26 -4.97
CA GLU A 361 -26.22 -28.70 -5.06
C GLU A 361 -27.49 -29.57 -5.10
N THR A 362 -28.71 -28.99 -5.01
CA THR A 362 -29.95 -29.78 -4.97
C THR A 362 -30.39 -30.29 -6.34
N ASP A 363 -30.03 -29.60 -7.42
CA ASP A 363 -30.35 -30.01 -8.80
C ASP A 363 -29.25 -30.85 -9.47
N LEU A 364 -28.00 -30.81 -8.99
CA LEU A 364 -26.84 -31.43 -9.64
C LEU A 364 -26.72 -32.95 -9.37
N LYS A 365 -26.76 -33.76 -10.43
CA LYS A 365 -26.82 -35.23 -10.35
C LYS A 365 -25.47 -35.93 -10.61
N THR A 366 -24.45 -35.21 -11.07
CA THR A 366 -23.15 -35.74 -11.49
C THR A 366 -21.97 -35.34 -10.59
N VAL A 367 -22.25 -35.00 -9.32
CA VAL A 367 -21.24 -34.57 -8.34
C VAL A 367 -20.42 -35.75 -7.80
N ASN A 368 -19.12 -35.78 -8.08
CA ASN A 368 -18.19 -36.75 -7.49
C ASN A 368 -17.36 -36.09 -6.38
N ASN A 369 -17.27 -36.74 -5.22
CA ASN A 369 -16.35 -36.32 -4.16
C ASN A 369 -14.99 -36.99 -4.36
N THR A 370 -13.88 -36.24 -4.25
CA THR A 370 -12.51 -36.74 -4.50
C THR A 370 -11.57 -36.50 -3.33
N SER A 371 -10.58 -37.37 -3.17
CA SER A 371 -9.49 -37.23 -2.20
C SER A 371 -8.17 -36.91 -2.91
N GLY A 372 -7.74 -35.64 -2.88
CA GLY A 372 -6.51 -35.15 -3.52
C GLY A 372 -6.43 -33.62 -3.45
N ASP A 373 -5.70 -33.00 -4.39
CA ASP A 373 -5.58 -31.53 -4.52
C ASP A 373 -6.90 -30.83 -4.96
N VAL A 374 -7.96 -31.63 -5.17
CA VAL A 374 -9.32 -31.25 -5.56
C VAL A 374 -10.31 -32.05 -4.70
N SER A 375 -11.24 -31.37 -4.03
CA SER A 375 -12.22 -32.00 -3.12
C SER A 375 -13.51 -32.45 -3.81
N LYS A 376 -13.90 -31.80 -4.92
CA LYS A 376 -15.06 -32.18 -5.74
C LYS A 376 -14.76 -32.09 -7.23
N LYS A 377 -15.33 -33.02 -8.00
CA LYS A 377 -15.34 -33.00 -9.46
C LYS A 377 -16.78 -32.95 -9.99
N TYR A 378 -17.05 -31.98 -10.85
CA TYR A 378 -18.32 -31.76 -11.55
C TYR A 378 -18.13 -32.07 -13.03
N GLU A 379 -19.00 -32.92 -13.61
CA GLU A 379 -18.94 -33.24 -15.04
C GLU A 379 -19.93 -32.38 -15.84
N LEU A 380 -19.38 -31.63 -16.80
CA LEU A 380 -20.09 -30.66 -17.64
C LEU A 380 -20.60 -31.30 -18.94
N ASP A 381 -21.68 -30.75 -19.50
CA ASP A 381 -22.25 -31.23 -20.76
C ASP A 381 -21.25 -31.14 -21.94
N PRO A 382 -20.88 -32.28 -22.57
CA PRO A 382 -19.98 -32.32 -23.73
C PRO A 382 -20.57 -31.70 -25.01
N GLN A 383 -21.85 -31.29 -25.01
CA GLN A 383 -22.53 -30.70 -26.18
C GLN A 383 -22.92 -29.23 -26.01
N ALA A 384 -22.64 -28.61 -24.87
CA ALA A 384 -22.91 -27.19 -24.64
C ALA A 384 -21.71 -26.31 -25.05
N ASP A 385 -21.97 -25.23 -25.81
CA ASP A 385 -20.94 -24.28 -26.25
C ASP A 385 -20.28 -23.54 -25.07
N ASP A 386 -21.09 -23.08 -24.11
CA ASP A 386 -20.67 -22.41 -22.86
C ASP A 386 -21.25 -23.20 -21.66
N PRO A 387 -20.62 -24.29 -21.19
CA PRO A 387 -21.17 -25.16 -20.14
C PRO A 387 -21.07 -24.59 -18.71
N LEU A 388 -20.27 -23.54 -18.52
CA LEU A 388 -19.92 -22.98 -17.21
C LEU A 388 -19.77 -21.45 -17.30
N VAL A 389 -20.88 -20.72 -17.15
CA VAL A 389 -20.88 -19.26 -17.20
C VAL A 389 -20.75 -18.70 -15.78
N ARG A 390 -19.58 -18.12 -15.47
CA ARG A 390 -19.28 -17.55 -14.14
C ARG A 390 -19.29 -16.03 -14.19
N THR A 391 -20.34 -15.41 -13.65
CA THR A 391 -20.37 -13.96 -13.41
C THR A 391 -19.89 -13.67 -11.98
N PRO A 392 -18.68 -13.12 -11.77
CA PRO A 392 -18.23 -12.77 -10.42
C PRO A 392 -18.98 -11.55 -9.89
N ALA A 393 -19.35 -11.58 -8.60
CA ALA A 393 -19.89 -10.41 -7.90
C ALA A 393 -18.96 -9.20 -8.10
N ARG A 394 -19.51 -8.06 -8.54
CA ARG A 394 -18.73 -6.93 -9.05
C ARG A 394 -19.22 -5.58 -8.53
N LEU A 395 -18.26 -4.69 -8.26
CA LEU A 395 -18.51 -3.28 -8.03
C LEU A 395 -18.41 -2.52 -9.37
N ALA A 396 -19.49 -1.85 -9.76
CA ALA A 396 -19.51 -0.92 -10.89
C ALA A 396 -19.57 0.53 -10.37
N PHE A 397 -18.86 1.45 -11.02
CA PHE A 397 -18.93 2.88 -10.67
C PHE A 397 -19.87 3.57 -11.64
N GLU A 398 -21.14 3.63 -11.27
CA GLU A 398 -22.25 4.07 -12.13
C GLU A 398 -23.01 5.22 -11.44
N PRO A 399 -22.35 6.37 -11.18
CA PRO A 399 -22.98 7.52 -10.53
C PRO A 399 -23.96 8.21 -11.49
N ALA A 400 -25.22 7.76 -11.48
CA ALA A 400 -26.32 8.47 -12.11
C ALA A 400 -26.45 9.87 -11.48
N LEU A 401 -26.11 10.92 -12.24
CA LEU A 401 -26.25 12.31 -11.81
C LEU A 401 -27.71 12.79 -11.91
N THR A 402 -28.50 12.13 -12.75
CA THR A 402 -29.93 12.35 -12.96
C THR A 402 -30.74 11.12 -12.59
N THR A 403 -32.01 11.28 -12.27
CA THR A 403 -33.00 10.18 -12.28
C THR A 403 -33.69 10.14 -13.65
N ASP A 404 -34.18 8.96 -14.04
CA ASP A 404 -35.02 8.77 -15.23
C ASP A 404 -36.52 8.90 -14.91
N GLU A 405 -36.87 9.18 -13.65
CA GLU A 405 -38.23 9.51 -13.21
C GLU A 405 -38.65 10.90 -13.73
N GLU A 406 -39.86 11.01 -14.29
CA GLU A 406 -40.41 12.31 -14.67
C GLU A 406 -40.75 13.14 -13.41
N PRO A 407 -40.25 14.38 -13.29
CA PRO A 407 -40.41 15.15 -12.06
C PRO A 407 -41.84 15.69 -11.91
N GLU A 408 -42.48 15.39 -10.78
CA GLU A 408 -43.83 15.89 -10.47
C GLU A 408 -43.89 17.42 -10.49
N PRO A 409 -44.93 18.03 -11.10
CA PRO A 409 -45.11 19.47 -11.14
C PRO A 409 -45.48 20.03 -9.75
N VAL A 410 -44.82 21.11 -9.33
CA VAL A 410 -45.12 21.79 -8.06
C VAL A 410 -46.45 22.53 -8.10
N PHE A 411 -46.89 22.92 -9.29
CA PHE A 411 -48.23 23.46 -9.57
C PHE A 411 -48.86 22.73 -10.74
N GLU A 412 -50.01 22.11 -10.52
CA GLU A 412 -50.91 21.63 -11.58
C GLU A 412 -51.95 22.71 -11.90
N PRO A 413 -52.46 22.80 -13.16
CA PRO A 413 -53.62 23.64 -13.46
C PRO A 413 -54.89 23.03 -12.86
N GLU A 414 -55.88 23.85 -12.49
CA GLU A 414 -57.15 23.35 -11.94
C GLU A 414 -58.06 22.68 -13.00
N ASP A 415 -57.76 22.88 -14.29
CA ASP A 415 -58.49 22.33 -15.44
C ASP A 415 -57.52 22.08 -16.62
N ASP A 416 -57.71 21.00 -17.39
CA ASP A 416 -56.85 20.59 -18.52
C ASP A 416 -56.71 21.65 -19.65
N THR A 417 -57.51 22.72 -19.58
CA THR A 417 -57.57 23.79 -20.59
C THR A 417 -56.96 25.12 -20.14
N GLU A 418 -56.59 25.27 -18.86
CA GLU A 418 -55.91 26.47 -18.36
C GLU A 418 -54.39 26.34 -18.42
N SER A 419 -53.72 27.30 -19.06
CA SER A 419 -52.27 27.41 -18.99
C SER A 419 -51.85 28.03 -17.65
N LEU A 420 -51.02 27.33 -16.87
CA LEU A 420 -50.37 27.84 -15.67
C LEU A 420 -49.82 29.26 -15.87
N SER A 421 -49.93 30.12 -14.84
CA SER A 421 -49.38 31.48 -14.88
C SER A 421 -47.86 31.49 -15.15
N THR A 422 -47.33 32.53 -15.79
CA THR A 422 -45.88 32.60 -16.09
C THR A 422 -44.99 32.39 -14.86
N PRO A 423 -45.30 32.91 -13.65
CA PRO A 423 -44.57 32.56 -12.44
C PRO A 423 -44.62 31.07 -12.08
N HIS A 424 -45.78 30.41 -12.20
CA HIS A 424 -45.91 28.98 -11.92
C HIS A 424 -45.17 28.12 -12.96
N GLN A 425 -45.19 28.50 -14.25
CA GLN A 425 -44.38 27.85 -15.28
C GLN A 425 -42.88 27.96 -14.97
N VAL A 426 -42.42 29.14 -14.53
CA VAL A 426 -41.01 29.33 -14.12
C VAL A 426 -40.67 28.44 -12.92
N VAL A 427 -41.51 28.39 -11.89
CA VAL A 427 -41.27 27.51 -10.73
C VAL A 427 -41.27 26.03 -11.14
N ASN A 428 -42.22 25.57 -11.94
CA ASN A 428 -42.21 24.19 -12.45
C ASN A 428 -40.97 23.89 -13.32
N SER A 429 -40.48 24.84 -14.11
CA SER A 429 -39.25 24.63 -14.89
C SER A 429 -38.00 24.49 -14.02
N ILE A 430 -37.93 25.23 -12.91
CA ILE A 430 -36.85 25.13 -11.93
C ILE A 430 -36.99 23.84 -11.10
N ALA A 431 -38.21 23.51 -10.68
CA ALA A 431 -38.51 22.30 -9.92
C ALA A 431 -38.23 21.03 -10.75
N GLY A 432 -38.63 20.98 -12.02
CA GLY A 432 -38.29 19.87 -12.93
C GLY A 432 -36.79 19.77 -13.21
N GLY A 433 -36.11 20.90 -13.36
CA GLY A 433 -34.64 20.96 -13.48
C GLY A 433 -33.89 20.53 -12.21
N LEU A 434 -34.54 20.54 -11.04
CA LEU A 434 -34.01 20.00 -9.78
C LEU A 434 -34.47 18.57 -9.49
N GLY A 435 -35.68 18.18 -9.89
CA GLY A 435 -36.26 16.86 -9.69
C GLY A 435 -35.63 15.80 -10.59
N THR A 436 -35.19 16.19 -11.79
CA THR A 436 -34.35 15.33 -12.65
C THR A 436 -32.97 15.04 -12.06
N LEU A 437 -32.52 15.72 -11.00
CA LEU A 437 -31.24 15.43 -10.34
C LEU A 437 -31.37 14.24 -9.38
N ASN A 438 -30.43 13.30 -9.45
CA ASN A 438 -30.38 12.20 -8.48
C ASN A 438 -29.90 12.71 -7.11
N LEU A 439 -30.82 13.22 -6.29
CA LEU A 439 -30.54 13.71 -4.94
C LEU A 439 -30.06 12.59 -4.00
N GLY A 440 -30.39 11.32 -4.31
CA GLY A 440 -29.89 10.14 -3.59
C GLY A 440 -28.38 9.94 -3.74
N PHE A 441 -27.81 10.25 -4.90
CA PHE A 441 -26.36 10.30 -5.11
C PHE A 441 -25.77 11.66 -4.71
N LEU A 442 -26.32 12.75 -5.26
CA LEU A 442 -25.77 14.11 -5.17
C LEU A 442 -25.82 14.70 -3.76
N GLY A 443 -26.86 14.40 -2.97
CA GLY A 443 -27.00 14.85 -1.59
C GLY A 443 -25.83 14.34 -0.73
N PRO A 444 -25.66 13.00 -0.58
CA PRO A 444 -24.51 12.43 0.12
C PRO A 444 -23.16 12.82 -0.49
N ALA A 445 -23.04 12.87 -1.82
CA ALA A 445 -21.79 13.23 -2.50
C ALA A 445 -21.34 14.67 -2.20
N ILE A 446 -22.25 15.65 -2.32
CA ILE A 446 -21.92 17.08 -2.18
C ILE A 446 -22.04 17.53 -0.73
N LEU A 447 -23.20 17.34 -0.09
CA LEU A 447 -23.43 17.80 1.29
C LEU A 447 -22.67 16.92 2.29
N GLY A 448 -22.74 15.60 2.13
CA GLY A 448 -21.95 14.66 2.95
C GLY A 448 -20.45 14.87 2.74
N GLY A 449 -20.00 15.04 1.49
CA GLY A 449 -18.61 15.35 1.16
C GLY A 449 -18.12 16.66 1.79
N ALA A 450 -18.92 17.72 1.75
CA ALA A 450 -18.61 18.99 2.40
C ALA A 450 -18.58 18.87 3.93
N LEU A 451 -19.55 18.18 4.55
CA LEU A 451 -19.59 17.94 6.00
C LEU A 451 -18.36 17.15 6.48
N VAL A 452 -17.97 16.10 5.75
CA VAL A 452 -16.76 15.32 6.06
C VAL A 452 -15.50 16.17 5.85
N TYR A 453 -15.41 16.94 4.75
CA TYR A 453 -14.29 17.86 4.52
C TYR A 453 -14.13 18.87 5.67
N PHE A 454 -15.19 19.61 6.03
CA PHE A 454 -15.10 20.62 7.08
C PHE A 454 -14.88 20.00 8.47
N GLY A 455 -15.51 18.87 8.77
CA GLY A 455 -15.30 18.12 10.02
C GLY A 455 -13.85 17.63 10.17
N VAL A 456 -13.32 16.93 9.16
CA VAL A 456 -11.94 16.43 9.16
C VAL A 456 -10.92 17.58 9.12
N LYS A 457 -11.20 18.68 8.42
CA LYS A 457 -10.35 19.88 8.42
C LYS A 457 -10.33 20.57 9.79
N ALA A 458 -11.47 20.70 10.46
CA ALA A 458 -11.54 21.27 11.80
C ALA A 458 -10.78 20.40 12.82
N TRP A 459 -10.97 19.08 12.76
CA TRP A 459 -10.35 18.11 13.64
C TRP A 459 -8.83 17.98 13.43
N LEU A 460 -8.38 17.71 12.20
CA LEU A 460 -6.98 17.39 11.90
C LEU A 460 -6.14 18.60 11.44
N GLY A 461 -6.76 19.71 11.04
CA GLY A 461 -6.08 20.90 10.54
C GLY A 461 -5.47 20.78 9.13
N VAL A 462 -5.43 19.60 8.52
CA VAL A 462 -4.74 19.34 7.24
C VAL A 462 -5.73 19.28 6.06
N PRO A 463 -5.71 20.25 5.11
CA PRO A 463 -6.69 20.31 4.02
C PRO A 463 -6.63 19.15 3.02
N SER A 464 -5.46 18.54 2.80
CA SER A 464 -5.29 17.41 1.88
C SER A 464 -5.97 16.13 2.40
N ILE A 465 -5.78 15.81 3.68
CA ILE A 465 -6.46 14.67 4.34
C ILE A 465 -7.97 14.92 4.36
N ALA A 466 -8.40 16.15 4.67
CA ALA A 466 -9.79 16.53 4.62
C ALA A 466 -10.41 16.39 3.20
N ALA A 467 -9.68 16.76 2.15
CA ALA A 467 -10.14 16.64 0.76
C ALA A 467 -10.30 15.16 0.35
N LEU A 468 -9.35 14.29 0.70
CA LEU A 468 -9.47 12.85 0.47
C LEU A 468 -10.66 12.26 1.23
N ALA A 469 -10.87 12.63 2.49
CA ALA A 469 -12.02 12.20 3.27
C ALA A 469 -13.35 12.72 2.69
N GLY A 470 -13.40 13.97 2.23
CA GLY A 470 -14.59 14.57 1.61
C GLY A 470 -14.99 13.94 0.27
N ILE A 471 -14.10 13.20 -0.39
CA ILE A 471 -14.41 12.41 -1.59
C ILE A 471 -15.07 11.06 -1.24
N MET A 472 -14.85 10.53 -0.02
CA MET A 472 -15.34 9.20 0.37
C MET A 472 -16.86 9.03 0.28
N PRO A 473 -17.73 10.00 0.66
CA PRO A 473 -19.18 9.85 0.49
C PRO A 473 -19.59 9.64 -0.98
N ALA A 474 -19.04 10.43 -1.90
CA ALA A 474 -19.30 10.31 -3.34
C ALA A 474 -18.75 9.01 -3.95
N VAL A 475 -17.65 8.48 -3.40
CA VAL A 475 -17.15 7.14 -3.77
C VAL A 475 -18.12 6.07 -3.28
N VAL A 476 -18.55 6.11 -2.01
CA VAL A 476 -19.43 5.10 -1.42
C VAL A 476 -20.81 5.06 -2.07
N THR A 477 -21.41 6.21 -2.41
CA THR A 477 -22.71 6.24 -3.10
C THR A 477 -22.64 6.06 -4.61
N GLY A 478 -21.47 6.24 -5.23
CA GLY A 478 -21.28 6.05 -6.68
C GLY A 478 -20.95 4.61 -7.09
N TYR A 479 -20.71 3.71 -6.13
CA TYR A 479 -20.46 2.29 -6.40
C TYR A 479 -21.72 1.44 -6.18
N THR A 480 -22.23 0.84 -7.25
CA THR A 480 -23.24 -0.22 -7.22
C THR A 480 -22.56 -1.58 -7.07
N ALA A 481 -23.18 -2.49 -6.32
CA ALA A 481 -22.76 -3.87 -6.20
C ALA A 481 -23.75 -4.78 -6.93
N HIS A 482 -23.24 -5.68 -7.76
CA HIS A 482 -24.03 -6.70 -8.45
C HIS A 482 -23.64 -8.09 -7.93
N ASP A 483 -24.65 -8.93 -7.72
CA ASP A 483 -24.50 -10.32 -7.31
C ASP A 483 -23.73 -11.15 -8.34
N GLY A 484 -23.15 -12.26 -7.89
CA GLY A 484 -22.52 -13.23 -8.79
C GLY A 484 -23.47 -14.34 -9.20
N SER A 485 -23.44 -14.74 -10.46
CA SER A 485 -24.06 -15.97 -10.96
C SER A 485 -23.01 -17.05 -11.25
N LEU A 486 -23.43 -18.31 -11.17
CA LEU A 486 -22.67 -19.44 -11.70
C LEU A 486 -23.67 -20.39 -12.36
N ASP A 487 -23.75 -20.29 -13.67
CA ASP A 487 -24.69 -21.06 -14.46
C ASP A 487 -23.96 -22.30 -15.01
N ILE A 488 -24.45 -23.50 -14.67
CA ILE A 488 -23.79 -24.79 -14.92
C ILE A 488 -24.71 -25.68 -15.76
N VAL A 489 -24.22 -26.21 -16.89
CA VAL A 489 -24.92 -27.23 -17.68
C VAL A 489 -24.37 -28.61 -17.30
N GLU A 490 -25.15 -29.37 -16.52
CA GLU A 490 -24.73 -30.70 -16.04
C GLU A 490 -24.69 -31.75 -17.16
N ALA A 491 -23.68 -32.62 -17.16
CA ALA A 491 -23.63 -33.76 -18.08
C ALA A 491 -24.83 -34.72 -17.85
N PRO A 492 -25.49 -35.22 -18.91
CA PRO A 492 -26.56 -36.22 -18.76
C PRO A 492 -26.10 -37.47 -18.00
N TYR A 493 -26.90 -37.90 -17.02
CA TYR A 493 -26.55 -38.94 -16.03
C TYR A 493 -25.88 -40.21 -16.59
N HIS A 494 -26.32 -40.69 -17.76
CA HIS A 494 -25.76 -41.90 -18.40
C HIS A 494 -24.28 -41.78 -18.79
N PHE A 495 -23.70 -40.58 -18.88
CA PHE A 495 -22.27 -40.40 -19.13
C PHE A 495 -21.37 -40.75 -17.94
N SER A 496 -21.86 -40.64 -16.70
CA SER A 496 -21.08 -41.02 -15.51
C SER A 496 -21.07 -42.54 -15.32
N GLU A 497 -22.21 -43.21 -15.55
CA GLU A 497 -22.31 -44.68 -15.58
C GLU A 497 -21.47 -45.28 -16.71
N ALA A 498 -21.50 -44.67 -17.90
CA ALA A 498 -20.61 -45.06 -19.01
C ALA A 498 -19.12 -44.87 -18.66
N ARG A 499 -18.75 -43.88 -17.84
CA ARG A 499 -17.37 -43.71 -17.33
C ARG A 499 -16.99 -44.81 -16.35
N ALA A 500 -17.91 -45.28 -15.51
CA ALA A 500 -17.67 -46.40 -14.60
C ALA A 500 -17.47 -47.72 -15.37
N ILE A 501 -18.34 -48.01 -16.35
CA ILE A 501 -18.23 -49.18 -17.23
C ILE A 501 -16.92 -49.14 -18.02
N LEU A 502 -16.59 -48.01 -18.67
CA LEU A 502 -15.33 -47.84 -19.41
C LEU A 502 -14.07 -47.84 -18.52
N ALA A 503 -14.19 -47.65 -17.21
CA ALA A 503 -13.08 -47.77 -16.26
C ALA A 503 -12.89 -49.23 -15.82
N ASP A 504 -13.98 -49.95 -15.56
CA ASP A 504 -13.98 -51.38 -15.27
C ASP A 504 -13.49 -52.19 -16.48
N GLU A 505 -14.00 -51.92 -17.69
CA GLU A 505 -13.50 -52.51 -18.94
C GLU A 505 -12.01 -52.22 -19.18
N ARG A 506 -11.50 -51.05 -18.80
CA ARG A 506 -10.06 -50.75 -18.90
C ARG A 506 -9.24 -51.49 -17.86
N ALA A 507 -9.71 -51.63 -16.63
CA ALA A 507 -9.05 -52.43 -15.61
C ALA A 507 -8.98 -53.91 -16.04
N GLN A 508 -10.10 -54.45 -16.53
CA GLN A 508 -10.19 -55.80 -17.08
C GLN A 508 -9.33 -55.96 -18.34
N TYR A 509 -9.22 -54.94 -19.21
CA TYR A 509 -8.36 -54.98 -20.39
C TYR A 509 -6.87 -54.90 -20.04
N ASP A 510 -6.47 -54.07 -19.07
CA ASP A 510 -5.08 -54.02 -18.60
C ASP A 510 -4.71 -55.34 -17.91
N GLU A 511 -5.60 -55.92 -17.10
CA GLU A 511 -5.43 -57.23 -16.46
C GLU A 511 -5.37 -58.36 -17.50
N ALA A 512 -6.25 -58.34 -18.52
CA ALA A 512 -6.20 -59.27 -19.65
C ALA A 512 -4.94 -59.11 -20.51
N SER A 513 -4.46 -57.88 -20.74
CA SER A 513 -3.21 -57.62 -21.46
C SER A 513 -1.98 -58.07 -20.66
N THR A 514 -2.07 -58.01 -19.32
CA THR A 514 -1.07 -58.58 -18.41
C THR A 514 -1.10 -60.10 -18.46
N PHE A 515 -2.29 -60.70 -18.58
CA PHE A 515 -2.46 -62.14 -18.80
C PHE A 515 -1.94 -62.58 -20.18
N GLU A 516 -2.14 -61.79 -21.24
CA GLU A 516 -1.62 -62.05 -22.59
C GLU A 516 -0.09 -61.87 -22.65
N GLN A 517 0.46 -60.92 -21.90
CA GLN A 517 1.91 -60.78 -21.70
C GLN A 517 2.48 -61.98 -20.94
N LEU A 518 1.80 -62.46 -19.89
CA LEU A 518 2.14 -63.71 -19.20
C LEU A 518 2.08 -64.91 -20.15
N GLN A 519 1.07 -65.00 -21.01
CA GLN A 519 0.91 -66.07 -21.99
C GLN A 519 1.99 -66.02 -23.08
N LYS A 520 2.37 -64.81 -23.55
CA LYS A 520 3.54 -64.59 -24.40
C LYS A 520 4.85 -64.95 -23.70
N GLN A 521 4.97 -64.70 -22.39
CA GLN A 521 6.15 -65.05 -21.61
C GLN A 521 6.27 -66.57 -21.39
N VAL A 522 5.14 -67.27 -21.18
CA VAL A 522 5.06 -68.74 -21.13
C VAL A 522 5.36 -69.34 -22.51
N ALA A 523 4.73 -68.86 -23.58
CA ALA A 523 5.02 -69.31 -24.94
C ALA A 523 6.48 -69.06 -25.35
N LYS A 524 7.08 -67.97 -24.89
CA LYS A 524 8.51 -67.73 -25.05
C LYS A 524 9.35 -68.69 -24.21
N MET A 525 8.97 -69.02 -22.97
CA MET A 525 9.65 -70.05 -22.18
C MET A 525 9.54 -71.46 -22.79
N ASP A 526 8.47 -71.77 -23.52
CA ASP A 526 8.32 -73.02 -24.29
C ASP A 526 9.23 -73.06 -25.54
N MET A 527 9.42 -71.91 -26.20
CA MET A 527 10.36 -71.75 -27.32
C MET A 527 11.82 -71.80 -26.84
N ASP A 528 12.19 -71.00 -25.82
CA ASP A 528 13.46 -71.09 -25.09
C ASP A 528 13.72 -72.52 -24.59
N GLY A 529 12.68 -73.26 -24.21
CA GLY A 529 12.74 -74.66 -23.79
C GLY A 529 13.12 -75.61 -24.92
N HIS A 530 12.57 -75.41 -26.12
CA HIS A 530 12.97 -76.16 -27.32
C HIS A 530 14.39 -75.79 -27.79
N GLU A 531 14.77 -74.52 -27.77
CA GLU A 531 16.13 -74.09 -28.12
C GLU A 531 17.17 -74.68 -27.16
N ARG A 532 16.89 -74.73 -25.85
CA ARG A 532 17.80 -75.39 -24.88
C ARG A 532 17.96 -76.90 -25.09
N VAL A 533 16.95 -77.59 -25.62
CA VAL A 533 17.08 -79.01 -26.00
C VAL A 533 18.03 -79.18 -27.20
N LEU A 534 18.01 -78.23 -28.15
CA LEU A 534 18.92 -78.20 -29.29
C LEU A 534 20.35 -77.83 -28.87
N ASP A 535 20.54 -76.81 -28.03
CA ASP A 535 21.86 -76.42 -27.49
C ASP A 535 22.51 -77.54 -26.66
N VAL A 536 21.72 -78.30 -25.88
CA VAL A 536 22.21 -79.47 -25.14
C VAL A 536 22.61 -80.62 -26.08
N LEU A 537 21.96 -80.78 -27.23
CA LEU A 537 22.36 -81.73 -28.26
C LEU A 537 23.64 -81.28 -28.98
N GLU A 538 23.71 -80.03 -29.44
CA GLU A 538 24.85 -79.43 -30.15
C GLU A 538 26.13 -79.47 -29.29
N SER A 539 26.04 -79.06 -28.02
CA SER A 539 27.16 -79.09 -27.08
C SER A 539 27.62 -80.51 -26.71
N HIS A 540 26.72 -81.51 -26.76
CA HIS A 540 27.09 -82.91 -26.55
C HIS A 540 27.87 -83.50 -27.76
N TRP A 541 27.62 -83.02 -28.99
CA TRP A 541 28.43 -83.36 -30.16
C TRP A 541 29.80 -82.66 -30.14
N GLN A 542 29.87 -81.39 -29.75
CA GLN A 542 31.17 -80.69 -29.68
C GLN A 542 32.08 -81.23 -28.56
N ASN A 543 31.52 -81.67 -27.43
CA ASN A 543 32.32 -82.33 -26.39
C ASN A 543 32.79 -83.74 -26.79
N SER A 544 32.03 -84.48 -27.62
CA SER A 544 32.47 -85.82 -28.06
C SER A 544 33.66 -85.77 -29.01
N SER A 545 33.77 -84.73 -29.84
CA SER A 545 34.96 -84.51 -30.69
C SER A 545 36.19 -84.08 -29.88
N LYS A 546 36.05 -83.23 -28.84
CA LYS A 546 37.18 -82.90 -27.96
C LYS A 546 37.70 -84.08 -27.14
N LEU A 547 36.82 -84.97 -26.67
CA LEU A 547 37.23 -86.20 -25.97
C LEU A 547 37.99 -87.21 -26.87
N LEU A 548 37.90 -87.09 -28.19
CA LEU A 548 38.69 -87.88 -29.15
C LEU A 548 40.08 -87.27 -29.43
N ASP A 549 40.20 -85.94 -29.33
CA ASP A 549 41.45 -85.18 -29.57
C ASP A 549 42.36 -85.19 -28.33
N ASP A 550 41.76 -84.95 -27.15
CA ASP A 550 42.40 -84.97 -25.82
C ASP A 550 42.86 -86.39 -25.40
N MET A 551 42.42 -87.43 -26.13
CA MET A 551 42.92 -88.80 -26.00
C MET A 551 44.20 -89.08 -26.81
N LEU A 552 44.68 -88.15 -27.65
CA LEU A 552 45.81 -88.39 -28.56
C LEU A 552 47.05 -87.50 -28.29
N GLY A 553 46.86 -86.26 -27.81
CA GLY A 553 47.75 -85.51 -26.89
C GLY A 553 49.20 -85.12 -27.30
N VAL A 554 49.80 -84.25 -26.43
CA VAL A 554 51.25 -83.98 -26.23
C VAL A 554 52.00 -83.19 -27.35
N GLU A 555 52.74 -82.08 -27.12
CA GLU A 555 52.84 -81.09 -26.02
C GLU A 555 53.76 -79.88 -26.42
N ASP A 556 54.17 -79.05 -25.43
CA ASP A 556 55.29 -78.08 -25.37
C ASP A 556 55.14 -76.62 -25.88
N PRO A 557 55.86 -75.61 -25.28
CA PRO A 557 55.29 -74.27 -25.02
C PRO A 557 56.25 -73.06 -25.24
N THR A 558 55.84 -71.81 -24.88
CA THR A 558 56.57 -70.83 -24.01
C THR A 558 55.93 -69.43 -23.91
N ASP A 559 56.08 -68.81 -22.72
CA ASP A 559 56.25 -67.38 -22.32
C ASP A 559 55.33 -66.21 -22.81
N GLY A 560 55.07 -65.24 -21.91
CA GLY A 560 54.49 -63.91 -22.23
C GLY A 560 53.91 -63.12 -21.03
N ASP A 561 54.60 -62.08 -20.56
CA ASP A 561 54.36 -61.34 -19.30
C ASP A 561 53.26 -60.23 -19.29
N GLU A 562 52.68 -60.03 -18.09
CA GLU A 562 52.18 -58.79 -17.43
C GLU A 562 51.23 -57.77 -18.15
N THR A 563 50.51 -56.82 -17.51
CA THR A 563 50.49 -56.24 -16.13
C THR A 563 49.06 -55.94 -15.60
N SER A 564 48.88 -55.98 -14.26
CA SER A 564 48.23 -54.98 -13.34
C SER A 564 47.26 -53.88 -13.88
N ARG A 565 46.23 -53.31 -13.19
CA ARG A 565 45.62 -53.35 -11.83
C ARG A 565 44.42 -52.35 -11.78
N GLU A 566 43.50 -52.20 -10.81
CA GLU A 566 42.96 -53.02 -9.69
C GLU A 566 41.52 -52.51 -9.32
N ARG A 567 41.15 -52.33 -8.02
CA ARG A 567 39.85 -51.82 -7.48
C ARG A 567 40.13 -50.94 -6.19
N PRO A 568 39.29 -50.70 -5.14
CA PRO A 568 37.85 -50.97 -4.86
C PRO A 568 37.02 -49.95 -3.99
N ARG A 569 35.73 -50.28 -3.71
CA ARG A 569 34.90 -50.05 -2.47
C ARG A 569 34.05 -48.78 -2.22
N ARG A 570 32.96 -49.03 -1.45
CA ARG A 570 31.97 -48.12 -0.78
C ARG A 570 32.29 -47.95 0.72
N PRO A 571 31.56 -47.06 1.44
CA PRO A 571 30.97 -47.45 2.73
C PRO A 571 29.46 -47.10 2.91
N GLN A 572 28.87 -47.60 4.01
CA GLN A 572 27.55 -47.23 4.61
C GLN A 572 27.84 -46.40 5.89
N ARG A 573 27.13 -45.31 6.25
CA ARG A 573 25.73 -45.11 6.74
C ARG A 573 25.57 -45.25 8.28
N SER A 574 24.98 -44.22 8.89
CA SER A 574 24.31 -44.16 10.22
C SER A 574 25.14 -44.09 11.52
N ARG A 575 25.01 -42.98 12.28
CA ARG A 575 24.31 -42.95 13.60
C ARG A 575 24.13 -41.54 14.23
N GLU A 576 23.50 -41.51 15.42
CA GLU A 576 23.10 -40.39 16.30
C GLU A 576 24.14 -39.24 16.40
N ALA A 577 23.83 -37.93 16.48
CA ALA A 577 22.86 -37.12 17.26
C ALA A 577 23.37 -36.70 18.68
N GLY A 578 23.27 -35.40 18.99
CA GLY A 578 23.69 -34.77 20.25
C GLY A 578 24.13 -33.30 20.03
N ASP A 579 23.62 -32.38 20.85
CA ASP A 579 23.76 -30.92 20.68
C ASP A 579 25.08 -30.33 21.19
N ASP A 580 25.47 -29.18 20.61
CA ASP A 580 26.08 -28.00 21.27
C ASP A 580 25.72 -26.74 20.46
#